data_AF-A0A851TL55-F1
#
_entry.id   AF-A0A851TL55-F1
#
_cell.length_a   1.000
_cell.length_b   1.000
_cell.length_c   1.000
_cell.angle_alpha   90.00
_cell.angle_beta   90.00
_cell.angle_gamma   90.00
#
_symmetry.space_group_name_H-M   'P 1'
#
loop_
_entity.id
_entity.type
_entity.pdbx_description
1 polymer ?
#
loop_
_entity_poly.entity_id
_entity_poly.type
_entity_poly.pdbx_seq_one_letter_code
_entity_poly.pdbx_strand_id
1 'polypeptide(L)'
;SRLGIHVSRHLKRLERVMLGYLEVCDGPQEEARLATLETLRCTIEHAWPRMPCRLPVLLRALLRVLWDVHTERGPTPEPVRTALLQAATDCLVLLDRCSEGQVKVLLEGVYESCEEGRVRDCIRRVREDT
;
A
#
# COMPACT_ATOMS: atom_id res chain seq x y z
N SER A 1 -6.71 -28.59 4.67
CA SER A 1 -5.47 -28.25 3.93
C SER A 1 -4.44 -27.64 4.88
N ARG A 2 -3.34 -28.34 5.20
CA ARG A 2 -2.33 -27.90 6.19
C ARG A 2 -1.35 -26.82 5.67
N LEU A 3 -1.31 -26.57 4.36
CA LEU A 3 -0.50 -25.51 3.72
C LEU A 3 -0.92 -24.10 4.15
N GLY A 4 -2.22 -23.85 4.35
CA GLY A 4 -2.72 -22.54 4.76
C GLY A 4 -2.40 -22.13 6.22
N ILE A 5 -1.91 -23.07 7.04
CA ILE A 5 -1.59 -22.83 8.46
C ILE A 5 -0.14 -22.36 8.62
N HIS A 6 0.79 -22.84 7.78
CA HIS A 6 2.20 -22.44 7.84
C HIS A 6 2.42 -21.03 7.27
N VAL A 7 1.77 -20.69 6.15
CA VAL A 7 1.85 -19.34 5.57
C VAL A 7 1.34 -18.28 6.55
N SER A 8 0.28 -18.58 7.32
CA SER A 8 -0.29 -17.60 8.27
C SER A 8 0.65 -17.24 9.43
N ARG A 9 1.49 -18.19 9.88
CA ARG A 9 2.41 -17.98 11.00
C ARG A 9 3.53 -17.00 10.64
N HIS A 10 4.00 -17.04 9.40
CA HIS A 10 5.05 -16.15 8.92
C HIS A 10 4.51 -14.82 8.39
N LEU A 11 3.27 -14.79 7.87
CA LEU A 11 2.67 -13.59 7.31
C LEU A 11 2.58 -12.43 8.30
N LYS A 12 2.27 -12.68 9.58
CA LYS A 12 2.27 -11.63 10.63
C LYS A 12 3.67 -11.07 10.92
N ARG A 13 4.72 -11.89 10.76
CA ARG A 13 6.11 -11.42 10.92
C ARG A 13 6.53 -10.61 9.70
N LEU A 14 6.25 -11.13 8.50
CA LEU A 14 6.54 -10.47 7.24
C LEU A 14 5.82 -9.12 7.14
N GLU A 15 4.52 -9.06 7.47
CA GLU A 15 3.75 -7.81 7.53
C GLU A 15 4.45 -6.77 8.39
N ARG A 16 4.84 -7.11 9.63
CA ARG A 16 5.56 -6.15 10.50
C ARG A 16 6.88 -5.67 9.90
N VAL A 17 7.63 -6.55 9.24
CA VAL A 17 8.89 -6.18 8.59
C VAL A 17 8.62 -5.23 7.42
N MET A 18 7.69 -5.57 6.53
CA MET A 18 7.32 -4.73 5.39
C MET A 18 6.85 -3.34 5.87
N LEU A 19 5.97 -3.29 6.86
CA LEU A 19 5.49 -2.02 7.41
C LEU A 19 6.63 -1.17 7.98
N GLY A 20 7.59 -1.78 8.67
CA GLY A 20 8.77 -1.08 9.19
C GLY A 20 9.63 -0.45 8.09
N TYR A 21 9.80 -1.14 6.95
CA TYR A 21 10.51 -0.56 5.81
C TYR A 21 9.74 0.56 5.13
N LEU A 22 8.41 0.48 5.05
CA LEU A 22 7.59 1.52 4.41
C LEU A 22 7.59 2.86 5.18
N GLU A 23 7.82 2.82 6.49
CA GLU A 23 7.82 3.98 7.39
C GLU A 23 9.12 4.80 7.37
N VAL A 24 10.21 4.25 6.82
CA VAL A 24 11.54 4.87 6.89
C VAL A 24 12.05 5.15 5.48
N CYS A 25 12.38 6.41 5.20
CA CYS A 25 13.11 6.78 4.00
C CYS A 25 14.55 6.24 4.06
N ASP A 26 14.96 5.46 3.06
CA ASP A 26 16.29 4.84 3.00
C ASP A 26 17.29 5.65 2.16
N GLY A 27 16.89 6.82 1.69
CA GLY A 27 17.71 7.76 0.94
C GLY A 27 17.02 8.26 -0.33
N PRO A 28 17.68 9.08 -1.15
CA PRO A 28 17.03 9.71 -2.31
C PRO A 28 16.45 8.73 -3.34
N GLN A 29 16.93 7.49 -3.38
CA GLN A 29 16.47 6.48 -4.34
C GLN A 29 15.31 5.62 -3.80
N GLU A 30 15.05 5.65 -2.49
CA GLU A 30 13.95 4.91 -1.85
C GLU A 30 13.87 3.43 -2.25
N GLU A 31 15.02 2.78 -2.48
CA GLU A 31 15.11 1.44 -3.06
C GLU A 31 14.47 0.39 -2.15
N ALA A 32 14.69 0.51 -0.83
CA ALA A 32 14.12 -0.42 0.14
C ALA A 32 12.59 -0.27 0.21
N ARG A 33 12.07 0.95 0.16
CA ARG A 33 10.61 1.19 0.15
C ARG A 33 9.97 0.64 -1.13
N LEU A 34 10.57 0.89 -2.30
CA LEU A 34 10.08 0.36 -3.58
C LEU A 34 10.11 -1.17 -3.61
N ALA A 35 11.23 -1.80 -3.21
CA ALA A 35 11.33 -3.25 -3.14
C ALA A 35 10.33 -3.85 -2.13
N THR A 36 10.06 -3.14 -1.04
CA THR A 36 9.06 -3.54 -0.05
C THR A 36 7.64 -3.44 -0.59
N LEU A 37 7.30 -2.39 -1.36
CA LEU A 37 6.00 -2.28 -2.02
C LEU A 37 5.79 -3.41 -3.03
N GLU A 38 6.81 -3.76 -3.82
CA GLU A 38 6.72 -4.90 -4.74
C GLU A 38 6.57 -6.23 -3.97
N THR A 39 7.30 -6.40 -2.87
CA THR A 39 7.14 -7.57 -1.98
C THR A 39 5.74 -7.64 -1.39
N LEU A 40 5.17 -6.51 -0.99
CA LEU A 40 3.82 -6.42 -0.46
C LEU A 40 2.80 -6.79 -1.55
N ARG A 41 2.95 -6.26 -2.77
CA ARG A 41 2.11 -6.61 -3.92
C ARG A 41 2.13 -8.12 -4.19
N CYS A 42 3.31 -8.72 -4.32
CA CYS A 42 3.48 -10.17 -4.45
C CYS A 42 2.80 -10.93 -3.30
N THR A 43 2.93 -10.43 -2.07
CA THR A 43 2.33 -11.06 -0.88
C THR A 43 0.80 -11.00 -0.93
N ILE A 44 0.22 -9.87 -1.32
CA ILE A 44 -1.24 -9.72 -1.47
C ILE A 44 -1.75 -10.68 -2.55
N GLU A 45 -1.08 -10.75 -3.71
CA GLU A 45 -1.42 -11.67 -4.81
C GLU A 45 -1.43 -13.14 -4.36
N HIS A 46 -0.38 -13.60 -3.66
CA HIS A 46 -0.20 -15.01 -3.34
C HIS A 46 -0.91 -15.44 -2.04
N ALA A 47 -1.20 -14.51 -1.15
CA ALA A 47 -1.90 -14.76 0.11
C ALA A 47 -3.26 -14.06 0.19
N TRP A 48 -3.87 -13.74 -0.96
CA TRP A 48 -5.14 -13.01 -1.09
C TRP A 48 -6.27 -13.50 -0.17
N PRO A 49 -6.49 -14.83 0.09
CA PRO A 49 -7.57 -15.27 0.97
C PRO A 49 -7.38 -14.84 2.43
N ARG A 50 -6.22 -14.28 2.77
CA ARG A 50 -5.85 -13.82 4.11
C ARG A 50 -5.69 -12.30 4.18
N MET A 51 -5.99 -11.57 3.12
CA MET A 51 -5.89 -10.10 3.09
C MET A 51 -7.05 -9.37 3.78
N PRO A 52 -8.31 -9.85 3.75
CA PRO A 52 -9.41 -9.14 4.41
C PRO A 52 -9.18 -8.90 5.92
N CYS A 53 -8.58 -9.86 6.64
CA CYS A 53 -8.27 -9.67 8.07
C CYS A 53 -7.07 -8.75 8.35
N ARG A 54 -6.35 -8.32 7.31
CA ARG A 54 -5.19 -7.42 7.37
C ARG A 54 -5.47 -6.04 6.78
N LEU A 55 -6.62 -5.91 6.10
CA LEU A 55 -7.09 -4.70 5.44
C LEU A 55 -6.86 -3.43 6.27
N PRO A 56 -7.27 -3.33 7.56
CA PRO A 56 -7.13 -2.07 8.29
C PRO A 56 -5.68 -1.62 8.49
N VAL A 57 -4.77 -2.58 8.67
CA VAL A 57 -3.35 -2.30 8.91
C VAL A 57 -2.67 -1.92 7.60
N LEU A 58 -2.91 -2.67 6.53
CA LEU A 58 -2.32 -2.43 5.22
C LEU A 58 -2.85 -1.15 4.59
N LEU A 59 -4.16 -0.90 4.66
CA LEU A 59 -4.78 0.32 4.15
C LEU A 59 -4.18 1.56 4.81
N ARG A 60 -4.09 1.57 6.15
CA ARG A 60 -3.50 2.68 6.89
C ARG A 60 -2.05 2.93 6.48
N ALA A 61 -1.26 1.87 6.36
CA ALA A 61 0.15 1.99 5.98
C ALA A 61 0.32 2.53 4.57
N LEU A 62 -0.45 2.05 3.60
CA LEU A 62 -0.40 2.53 2.21
C LEU A 62 -0.85 3.99 2.09
N LEU A 63 -1.92 4.38 2.77
CA LEU A 63 -2.35 5.79 2.83
C LEU A 63 -1.28 6.69 3.46
N ARG A 64 -0.61 6.21 4.49
CA ARG A 64 0.52 6.92 5.11
C ARG A 64 1.68 7.08 4.13
N VAL A 65 2.04 6.04 3.38
CA VAL A 65 3.06 6.14 2.33
C VAL A 65 2.71 7.22 1.31
N LEU A 66 1.45 7.25 0.82
CA LEU A 66 1.01 8.27 -0.13
C LEU A 66 1.15 9.69 0.45
N TRP A 67 0.75 9.88 1.70
CA TRP A 67 0.83 11.17 2.39
C TRP A 67 2.27 11.60 2.67
N ASP A 68 3.10 10.69 3.18
CA ASP A 68 4.50 10.97 3.53
C ASP A 68 5.30 11.32 2.27
N VAL A 69 5.13 10.57 1.18
CA VAL A 69 5.79 10.86 -0.11
C VAL A 69 5.31 12.19 -0.69
N HIS A 70 4.02 12.50 -0.59
CA HIS A 70 3.46 13.77 -1.07
C HIS A 70 4.01 14.98 -0.30
N THR A 71 4.08 14.88 1.02
CA THR A 71 4.54 15.96 1.90
C THR A 71 6.06 16.05 2.03
N GLU A 72 6.78 15.06 1.50
CA GLU A 72 8.24 15.00 1.51
C GLU A 72 8.87 16.25 0.86
N ARG A 73 9.79 16.89 1.61
CA ARG A 73 10.62 18.02 1.15
C ARG A 73 12.09 17.64 0.98
N GLY A 74 12.37 16.34 1.03
CA GLY A 74 13.70 15.75 0.99
C GLY A 74 14.34 15.75 -0.41
N PRO A 75 15.53 15.14 -0.53
CA PRO A 75 16.30 15.09 -1.78
C PRO A 75 15.75 14.08 -2.81
N THR A 76 14.67 13.36 -2.48
CA THR A 76 14.10 12.30 -3.32
C THR A 76 13.65 12.85 -4.66
N PRO A 77 14.21 12.38 -5.80
CA PRO A 77 13.86 12.87 -7.12
C PRO A 77 12.39 12.61 -7.45
N GLU A 78 11.79 13.52 -8.20
CA GLU A 78 10.38 13.43 -8.60
C GLU A 78 9.97 12.12 -9.30
N PRO A 79 10.81 11.50 -10.17
CA PRO A 79 10.50 10.19 -10.73
C PRO A 79 10.38 9.08 -9.68
N VAL A 80 11.23 9.11 -8.65
CA VAL A 80 11.21 8.13 -7.54
C VAL A 80 9.95 8.31 -6.71
N ARG A 81 9.59 9.56 -6.38
CA ARG A 81 8.33 9.87 -5.69
C ARG A 81 7.12 9.39 -6.47
N THR A 82 7.11 9.61 -7.78
CA THR A 82 6.05 9.13 -8.68
C THR A 82 5.97 7.60 -8.66
N ALA A 83 7.10 6.91 -8.69
CA ALA A 83 7.17 5.44 -8.62
C ALA A 83 6.62 4.91 -7.28
N LEU A 84 6.94 5.55 -6.16
CA LEU A 84 6.40 5.18 -4.85
C LEU A 84 4.88 5.35 -4.78
N LEU A 85 4.37 6.50 -5.24
CA LEU A 85 2.92 6.76 -5.28
C LEU A 85 2.21 5.73 -6.17
N GLN A 86 2.80 5.42 -7.32
CA GLN A 86 2.29 4.40 -8.24
C GLN A 86 2.24 3.02 -7.58
N ALA A 87 3.37 2.54 -7.04
CA ALA A 87 3.46 1.21 -6.43
C ALA A 87 2.54 1.07 -5.20
N ALA A 88 2.39 2.12 -4.39
CA ALA A 88 1.44 2.13 -3.27
C ALA A 88 -0.02 2.10 -3.76
N THR A 89 -0.33 2.82 -4.83
CA THR A 89 -1.66 2.80 -5.46
C THR A 89 -1.99 1.41 -6.02
N ASP A 90 -1.03 0.75 -6.68
CA ASP A 90 -1.22 -0.60 -7.21
C ASP A 90 -1.45 -1.62 -6.10
N CYS A 91 -0.76 -1.47 -4.95
CA CYS A 91 -1.03 -2.28 -3.77
C CYS A 91 -2.46 -2.05 -3.23
N LEU A 92 -2.96 -0.81 -3.22
CA LEU A 92 -4.34 -0.50 -2.80
C LEU A 92 -5.39 -1.09 -3.74
N VAL A 93 -5.18 -0.98 -5.05
CA VAL A 93 -6.02 -1.60 -6.08
C VAL A 93 -6.11 -3.11 -5.86
N LEU A 94 -4.96 -3.76 -5.72
CA LEU A 94 -4.90 -5.20 -5.52
C LEU A 94 -5.56 -5.61 -4.19
N LEU A 95 -5.34 -4.84 -3.12
CA LEU A 95 -5.96 -5.06 -1.82
C LEU A 95 -7.49 -4.94 -1.88
N ASP A 96 -8.02 -4.01 -2.68
CA ASP A 96 -9.46 -3.86 -2.93
C ASP A 96 -10.06 -5.11 -3.57
N ARG A 97 -9.41 -5.59 -4.65
CA ARG A 97 -9.81 -6.81 -5.37
C ARG A 97 -9.81 -8.04 -4.45
N CYS A 98 -8.81 -8.12 -3.57
CA CYS A 98 -8.69 -9.22 -2.59
C CYS A 98 -9.66 -9.11 -1.41
N SER A 99 -10.34 -7.98 -1.26
CA SER A 99 -11.23 -7.67 -0.13
C SER A 99 -12.65 -7.30 -0.60
N GLU A 100 -13.05 -7.76 -1.79
CA GLU A 100 -14.41 -7.61 -2.32
C GLU A 100 -14.91 -6.15 -2.36
N GLY A 101 -14.03 -5.20 -2.72
CA GLY A 101 -14.41 -3.78 -2.85
C GLY A 101 -14.42 -3.00 -1.53
N GLN A 102 -14.01 -3.61 -0.41
CA GLN A 102 -14.01 -2.94 0.89
C GLN A 102 -13.06 -1.74 0.96
N VAL A 103 -11.95 -1.73 0.20
CA VAL A 103 -11.03 -0.58 0.19
C VAL A 103 -11.74 0.63 -0.41
N LYS A 104 -12.44 0.47 -1.53
CA LYS A 104 -13.20 1.57 -2.17
C LYS A 104 -14.18 2.21 -1.21
N VAL A 105 -14.97 1.39 -0.50
CA VAL A 105 -15.96 1.88 0.49
C VAL A 105 -15.28 2.68 1.59
N LEU A 106 -14.14 2.21 2.11
CA LEU A 106 -13.39 2.90 3.16
C LEU A 106 -12.73 4.20 2.67
N LEU A 107 -12.41 4.29 1.37
CA LEU A 107 -11.78 5.46 0.77
C LEU A 107 -12.77 6.56 0.37
N GLU A 108 -14.08 6.31 0.32
CA GLU A 108 -15.08 7.34 -0.03
C GLU A 108 -14.95 8.59 0.86
N GLY A 109 -14.96 8.41 2.19
CA GLY A 109 -14.83 9.54 3.12
C GLY A 109 -13.45 10.23 3.06
N VAL A 110 -12.40 9.48 2.69
CA VAL A 110 -11.06 10.06 2.49
C VAL A 110 -11.02 10.87 1.21
N TYR A 111 -11.65 10.40 0.13
CA TYR A 111 -11.68 11.10 -1.15
C TYR A 111 -12.42 12.44 -1.07
N GLU A 112 -13.52 12.50 -0.32
CA GLU A 112 -14.31 13.72 -0.13
C GLU A 112 -13.58 14.79 0.69
N SER A 113 -12.76 14.36 1.66
CA SER A 113 -12.02 15.24 2.57
C SER A 113 -10.59 15.56 2.11
N CYS A 114 -10.07 14.86 1.09
CA CYS A 114 -8.71 15.06 0.60
C CYS A 114 -8.64 16.23 -0.38
N GLU A 115 -7.97 17.31 0.02
CA GLU A 115 -7.71 18.49 -0.82
C GLU A 115 -6.45 18.35 -1.68
N GLU A 116 -5.58 17.38 -1.36
CA GLU A 116 -4.28 17.20 -1.99
C GLU A 116 -4.41 16.46 -3.34
N GLY A 117 -4.20 17.18 -4.45
CA GLY A 117 -4.47 16.68 -5.80
C GLY A 117 -3.79 15.34 -6.14
N ARG A 118 -2.52 15.17 -5.80
CA ARG A 118 -1.77 13.93 -6.10
C ARG A 118 -2.26 12.72 -5.31
N VAL A 119 -2.53 12.90 -4.02
CA VAL A 119 -3.06 11.83 -3.16
C VAL A 119 -4.49 11.49 -3.59
N ARG A 120 -5.28 12.52 -3.91
CA ARG A 120 -6.63 12.37 -4.44
C ARG A 120 -6.66 11.61 -5.77
N ASP A 121 -5.70 11.86 -6.67
CA ASP A 121 -5.57 11.12 -7.93
C ASP A 121 -5.23 9.65 -7.70
N CYS A 122 -4.37 9.34 -6.72
CA CYS A 122 -4.08 7.96 -6.34
C CYS A 122 -5.36 7.26 -5.84
N ILE A 123 -6.11 7.90 -4.94
CA ILE A 123 -7.37 7.37 -4.40
C ILE A 123 -8.41 7.19 -5.51
N ARG A 124 -8.53 8.16 -6.42
CA ARG A 124 -9.44 8.10 -7.56
C ARG A 124 -9.18 6.85 -8.41
N ARG A 125 -7.92 6.54 -8.70
CA ARG A 125 -7.55 5.33 -9.46
C ARG A 125 -7.96 4.04 -8.76
N VAL A 126 -7.84 3.97 -7.44
CA VAL A 126 -8.33 2.81 -6.67
C VAL A 126 -9.84 2.65 -6.83
N ARG A 127 -10.59 3.76 -6.87
CA ARG A 127 -12.05 3.77 -7.02
C ARG A 127 -12.51 3.39 -8.42
N GLU A 128 -11.82 3.87 -9.45
CA GLU A 128 -12.15 3.65 -10.86
C GLU A 128 -11.68 2.29 -11.39
N ASP A 129 -10.80 1.59 -10.68
CA ASP A 129 -10.34 0.26 -11.05
C ASP A 129 -11.50 -0.75 -11.08
N THR A 130 -11.62 -1.51 -12.17
CA THR A 130 -12.74 -2.45 -12.41
C THR A 130 -12.39 -3.88 -12.04
#